data_AF-A0A7S2L0K1-F1
#
_entry.id   AF-A0A7S2L0K1-F1
#
_cell.length_a   1.000
_cell.length_b   1.000
_cell.length_c   1.000
_cell.angle_alpha   90.00
_cell.angle_beta   90.00
_cell.angle_gamma   90.00
#
_symmetry.space_group_name_H-M   'P 1'
#
loop_
_entity.id
_entity.type
_entity.pdbx_description
1 polymer ?
#
loop_
_entity_poly.entity_id
_entity_poly.type
_entity_poly.pdbx_seq_one_letter_code
_entity_poly.pdbx_strand_id
1 'polypeptide(L)'
;ENIEEWSSKSSSNKELRPETMELLLRKWRGPDKMGRIGNWEYEVSQPIHHAASNQEEIGSDIISINKNENPIWSSEWTPSHLLWKATNSVWPFENYSVTVVDDAQQTLVVRSKNKKLFKKIQIPALARIHEKLNDSAVDLEYNSKLKCLTILYKKSEAVLKQEEEEKMRVIQAYQRLR
;
A
#
# COMPACT_ATOMS: atom_id res chain seq x y z
N GLU A 1 3.98 1.86 -16.99
CA GLU A 1 3.53 0.45 -17.05
C GLU A 1 2.69 0.17 -15.83
N ASN A 2 1.50 -0.42 -16.01
CA ASN A 2 0.56 -0.75 -14.94
C ASN A 2 0.27 -2.24 -14.99
N ILE A 3 0.36 -2.92 -13.85
CA ILE A 3 0.07 -4.34 -13.71
C ILE A 3 -0.97 -4.52 -12.60
N GLU A 4 -2.05 -5.21 -12.95
CA GLU A 4 -3.08 -5.66 -12.02
C GLU A 4 -3.26 -7.17 -12.13
N GLU A 5 -3.21 -7.87 -11.00
CA GLU A 5 -3.44 -9.31 -10.94
C GLU A 5 -4.67 -9.59 -10.08
N TRP A 6 -5.65 -10.22 -10.68
CA TRP A 6 -6.88 -10.66 -10.03
C TRP A 6 -6.89 -12.17 -9.92
N SER A 7 -7.39 -12.70 -8.80
CA SER A 7 -7.60 -14.14 -8.62
C SER A 7 -9.04 -14.42 -8.25
N SER A 8 -9.50 -15.62 -8.61
CA SER A 8 -10.78 -16.17 -8.19
C SER A 8 -10.52 -17.33 -7.22
N LYS A 9 -11.20 -17.32 -6.07
CA LYS A 9 -11.22 -18.44 -5.13
C LYS A 9 -12.02 -19.64 -5.65
N SER A 10 -12.75 -19.50 -6.76
CA SER A 10 -13.48 -20.61 -7.37
C SER A 10 -12.53 -21.56 -8.10
N SER A 11 -12.49 -22.83 -7.70
CA SER A 11 -11.75 -23.89 -8.39
C SER A 11 -12.29 -24.19 -9.79
N SER A 12 -13.46 -23.68 -10.16
CA SER A 12 -14.06 -23.88 -11.48
C SER A 12 -13.89 -22.64 -12.36
N ASN A 13 -13.03 -22.75 -13.38
CA ASN A 13 -12.78 -21.72 -14.40
C ASN A 13 -14.01 -21.32 -15.24
N LYS A 14 -15.17 -21.94 -15.02
CA LYS A 14 -16.36 -21.77 -15.87
C LYS A 14 -17.25 -20.58 -15.51
N GLU A 15 -17.21 -20.10 -14.25
CA GLU A 15 -18.04 -18.98 -13.79
C GLU A 15 -17.24 -18.09 -12.83
N LEU A 16 -16.76 -16.95 -13.32
CA LEU A 16 -16.25 -15.88 -12.45
C LEU A 16 -17.44 -15.16 -11.82
N ARG A 17 -17.48 -15.16 -10.50
CA ARG A 17 -18.47 -14.41 -9.72
C ARG A 17 -17.78 -13.26 -8.99
N PRO A 18 -18.47 -12.13 -8.76
CA PRO A 18 -17.90 -11.05 -7.98
C PRO A 18 -17.50 -11.57 -6.60
N GLU A 19 -18.33 -12.33 -5.91
CA GLU A 19 -18.07 -12.74 -4.52
C GLU A 19 -16.79 -13.58 -4.38
N THR A 20 -16.34 -14.23 -5.45
CA THR A 20 -15.13 -15.09 -5.45
C THR A 20 -13.87 -14.39 -5.94
N MET A 21 -13.97 -13.18 -6.51
CA MET A 21 -12.82 -12.45 -7.05
C MET A 21 -12.16 -11.54 -6.03
N GLU A 22 -10.84 -11.55 -6.01
CA GLU A 22 -10.02 -10.70 -5.15
C GLU A 22 -8.86 -10.10 -5.95
N LEU A 23 -8.59 -8.81 -5.72
CA LEU A 23 -7.43 -8.13 -6.27
C LEU A 23 -6.21 -8.55 -5.47
N LEU A 24 -5.30 -9.30 -6.09
CA LEU A 24 -4.10 -9.81 -5.42
C LEU A 24 -2.96 -8.81 -5.45
N LEU A 25 -2.77 -8.12 -6.58
CA LEU A 25 -1.64 -7.23 -6.79
C LEU A 25 -2.07 -6.06 -7.66
N ARG A 26 -1.63 -4.86 -7.28
CA ARG A 26 -1.70 -3.67 -8.13
C ARG A 26 -0.42 -2.89 -7.97
N LYS A 27 0.31 -2.75 -9.07
CA LYS A 27 1.59 -2.03 -9.11
C LYS A 27 1.76 -1.26 -10.41
N TRP A 28 2.49 -0.15 -10.36
CA TRP A 28 2.84 0.64 -11.53
C TRP A 28 4.29 1.10 -11.47
N ARG A 29 4.85 1.43 -12.62
CA ARG A 29 6.14 2.12 -12.74
C ARG A 29 6.08 3.12 -13.88
N GLY A 30 6.72 4.27 -13.71
CA GLY A 30 6.79 5.34 -14.70
C GLY A 30 8.22 5.84 -14.89
N PRO A 31 8.46 6.77 -15.82
CA PRO A 31 9.75 7.42 -15.92
C PRO A 31 10.06 8.20 -14.64
N ASP A 32 11.30 8.11 -14.15
CA ASP A 32 11.78 8.91 -13.03
C ASP A 32 12.07 10.36 -13.47
N LYS A 33 12.55 11.19 -12.53
CA LYS A 33 12.89 12.61 -12.80
C LYS A 33 13.98 12.78 -13.86
N MET A 34 14.76 11.74 -14.15
CA MET A 34 15.81 11.72 -15.17
C MET A 34 15.35 11.04 -16.48
N GLY A 35 14.08 10.65 -16.57
CA GLY A 35 13.51 9.96 -17.74
C GLY A 35 13.87 8.47 -17.84
N ARG A 36 14.50 7.88 -16.82
CA ARG A 36 14.79 6.45 -16.76
C ARG A 36 13.56 5.68 -16.31
N ILE A 37 13.48 4.38 -16.58
CA ILE A 37 12.40 3.54 -16.04
C ILE A 37 12.54 3.50 -14.51
N GLY A 38 11.55 4.05 -13.81
CA GLY A 38 11.49 4.09 -12.36
C GLY A 38 11.15 2.73 -11.74
N ASN A 39 11.24 2.69 -10.41
CA ASN A 39 10.91 1.52 -9.61
C ASN A 39 9.42 1.23 -9.59
N TRP A 40 9.06 -0.01 -9.26
CA TRP A 40 7.67 -0.41 -9.01
C TRP A 40 7.13 0.24 -7.74
N GLU A 41 5.99 0.90 -7.86
CA GLU A 41 5.15 1.35 -6.76
C GLU A 41 3.98 0.38 -6.60
N TYR A 42 3.67 0.02 -5.36
CA TYR A 42 2.68 -1.00 -5.03
C TYR A 42 1.54 -0.36 -4.25
N GLU A 43 0.31 -0.56 -4.72
CA GLU A 43 -0.90 -0.19 -3.98
C GLU A 43 -1.41 -1.37 -3.16
N VAL A 44 -1.51 -2.55 -3.79
CA VAL A 44 -2.00 -3.79 -3.17
C VAL A 44 -0.87 -4.80 -3.07
N SER A 45 -0.74 -5.43 -1.90
CA SER A 45 0.18 -6.55 -1.63
C SER A 45 1.63 -6.24 -1.97
N GLN A 46 2.17 -5.14 -1.43
CA GLN A 46 3.61 -4.87 -1.53
C GLN A 46 4.38 -6.06 -0.94
N PRO A 47 5.26 -6.74 -1.72
CA PRO A 47 6.08 -7.81 -1.17
C PRO A 47 6.98 -7.26 -0.07
N ILE A 48 7.22 -8.07 0.97
CA ILE A 48 8.17 -7.72 2.04
C ILE A 48 9.57 -7.79 1.42
N HIS A 49 10.04 -6.67 0.87
CA HIS A 49 11.42 -6.55 0.43
C HIS A 49 12.28 -6.18 1.63
N HIS A 50 13.28 -7.01 1.93
CA HIS A 50 14.36 -6.64 2.84
C HIS A 50 15.10 -5.44 2.22
N ALA A 51 14.76 -4.24 2.70
CA ALA A 51 15.43 -2.95 2.48
C ALA A 51 16.35 -2.84 1.25
N ALA A 52 15.78 -2.60 0.08
CA ALA A 52 16.34 -1.57 -0.80
C ALA A 52 15.42 -0.37 -0.64
N SER A 53 15.67 0.44 0.40
CA SER A 53 14.94 1.68 0.58
C SER A 53 15.10 2.52 -0.68
N ASN A 54 14.04 3.19 -1.10
CA ASN A 54 14.07 4.32 -2.05
C ASN A 54 14.84 5.53 -1.47
N GLN A 55 16.04 5.31 -0.94
CA GLN A 55 17.06 6.33 -0.84
C GLN A 55 17.91 6.15 -2.09
N GLU A 56 17.98 7.21 -2.88
CA GLU A 56 18.87 7.38 -4.02
C GLU A 56 20.19 6.64 -3.78
N GLU A 57 20.55 5.75 -4.70
CA GLU A 57 21.91 5.22 -4.82
C GLU A 57 22.87 6.40 -4.94
N ILE A 58 23.54 6.73 -3.84
CA ILE A 58 24.86 7.33 -3.88
C ILE A 58 25.79 6.22 -3.41
N GLY A 59 26.54 5.70 -4.39
CA GLY A 59 27.21 4.42 -4.30
C GLY A 59 28.24 4.31 -3.17
N SER A 60 28.37 3.09 -2.68
CA SER A 60 29.64 2.47 -2.32
C SER A 60 29.32 1.06 -1.82
N ASP A 61 29.87 0.07 -2.50
CA ASP A 61 30.21 -1.21 -1.88
C ASP A 61 30.85 -0.97 -0.51
N ILE A 62 30.56 -1.85 0.46
CA ILE A 62 31.11 -1.86 1.82
C ILE A 62 30.48 -0.84 2.79
N ILE A 63 29.25 -1.08 3.26
CA ILE A 63 28.90 -0.85 4.69
C ILE A 63 27.93 -1.96 5.16
N SER A 64 28.54 -2.94 5.82
CA SER A 64 28.13 -3.51 7.11
C SER A 64 26.67 -3.96 7.30
N ILE A 65 26.53 -5.29 7.29
CA ILE A 65 25.85 -6.11 8.29
C ILE A 65 25.66 -5.31 9.61
N ASN A 66 24.52 -4.66 9.77
CA ASN A 66 24.11 -4.08 11.04
C ASN A 66 22.62 -4.33 11.20
N LYS A 67 22.26 -4.79 12.39
CA LYS A 67 20.92 -5.21 12.80
C LYS A 67 19.88 -4.20 12.31
N ASN A 68 18.92 -4.74 11.57
CA ASN A 68 17.71 -4.11 11.05
C ASN A 68 17.15 -3.08 12.07
N GLU A 69 17.38 -1.78 11.87
CA GLU A 69 16.74 -0.69 12.64
C GLU A 69 15.66 0.03 11.82
N ASN A 70 15.63 -0.21 10.51
CA ASN A 70 14.66 0.40 9.61
C ASN A 70 13.39 -0.45 9.56
N PRO A 71 12.19 0.16 9.72
CA PRO A 71 10.94 -0.58 9.58
C PRO A 71 10.77 -1.11 8.15
N ILE A 72 10.39 -2.38 8.02
CA ILE A 72 10.04 -2.97 6.72
C ILE A 72 8.54 -2.79 6.51
N TRP A 73 8.19 -2.11 5.43
CA TRP A 73 6.82 -1.74 5.10
C TRP A 73 6.15 -2.77 4.18
N SER A 74 4.90 -3.08 4.46
CA SER A 74 4.01 -3.80 3.56
C SER A 74 2.63 -3.13 3.51
N SER A 75 1.91 -3.35 2.40
CA SER A 75 0.52 -2.94 2.23
C SER A 75 -0.39 -4.14 2.02
N GLU A 76 -1.57 -4.08 2.60
CA GLU A 76 -2.59 -5.13 2.50
C GLU A 76 -3.95 -4.47 2.39
N TRP A 77 -4.82 -5.03 1.54
CA TRP A 77 -6.17 -4.53 1.35
C TRP A 77 -7.15 -5.54 1.91
N THR A 78 -8.09 -5.05 2.71
CA THR A 78 -9.23 -5.84 3.21
C THR A 78 -10.51 -5.30 2.59
N PRO A 79 -11.65 -6.01 2.71
CA PRO A 79 -12.93 -5.51 2.20
C PRO A 79 -13.32 -4.13 2.74
N SER A 80 -12.91 -3.77 3.96
CA SER A 80 -13.33 -2.52 4.62
C SER A 80 -12.21 -1.53 4.92
N HIS A 81 -10.94 -1.96 4.91
CA HIS A 81 -9.80 -1.13 5.27
C HIS A 81 -8.62 -1.29 4.31
N LEU A 82 -7.84 -0.23 4.19
CA LEU A 82 -6.50 -0.23 3.64
C LEU A 82 -5.50 -0.31 4.80
N LEU A 83 -4.54 -1.23 4.74
CA LEU A 83 -3.60 -1.47 5.83
C LEU A 83 -2.17 -1.25 5.36
N TRP A 84 -1.38 -0.59 6.20
CA TRP A 84 0.07 -0.51 6.07
C TRP A 84 0.73 -0.97 7.35
N LYS A 85 1.63 -1.96 7.24
CA LYS A 85 2.34 -2.54 8.37
C LYS A 85 3.81 -2.15 8.29
N ALA A 86 4.35 -1.61 9.37
CA ALA A 86 5.76 -1.38 9.57
C ALA A 86 6.30 -2.40 10.58
N THR A 87 6.88 -3.48 10.07
CA THR A 87 7.53 -4.51 10.89
C THR A 87 8.91 -4.06 11.33
N ASN A 88 9.45 -4.65 12.41
CA ASN A 88 10.72 -4.26 12.99
C ASN A 88 10.76 -2.80 13.50
N SER A 89 9.63 -2.36 14.03
CA SER A 89 9.43 -1.04 14.61
C SER A 89 9.95 -1.02 16.06
N VAL A 90 11.18 -0.53 16.25
CA VAL A 90 11.94 -0.67 17.50
C VAL A 90 11.47 0.28 18.61
N TRP A 91 10.76 1.34 18.27
CA TRP A 91 10.34 2.37 19.23
C TRP A 91 8.95 2.08 19.82
N PRO A 92 8.62 2.64 21.00
CA PRO A 92 7.28 2.49 21.57
C PRO A 92 6.23 3.25 20.74
N PHE A 93 4.96 2.87 20.89
CA PHE A 93 3.82 3.45 20.17
C PHE A 93 3.79 4.98 20.20
N GLU A 94 4.04 5.57 21.37
CA GLU A 94 4.05 7.02 21.60
C GLU A 94 5.09 7.79 20.77
N ASN A 95 6.09 7.09 20.22
CA ASN A 95 7.09 7.71 19.36
C ASN A 95 6.56 7.94 17.95
N TYR A 96 5.48 7.26 17.54
CA TYR A 96 4.92 7.38 16.20
C TYR A 96 3.78 8.40 16.16
N SER A 97 3.66 9.06 15.02
CA SER A 97 2.57 9.95 14.68
C SER A 97 2.24 9.75 13.20
N VAL A 98 0.95 9.72 12.88
CA VAL A 98 0.46 9.73 11.50
C VAL A 98 -0.36 10.99 11.31
N THR A 99 -0.11 11.68 10.21
CA THR A 99 -0.80 12.91 9.85
C THR A 99 -1.26 12.82 8.41
N VAL A 100 -2.52 13.16 8.16
CA VAL A 100 -3.03 13.42 6.81
C VAL A 100 -2.37 14.68 6.24
N VAL A 101 -1.95 14.61 4.98
CA VAL A 101 -1.51 15.78 4.20
C VAL A 101 -2.51 15.98 3.07
N ASP A 102 -3.11 17.17 3.02
CA ASP A 102 -4.00 17.56 1.91
C ASP A 102 -3.14 17.87 0.68
N ASP A 103 -2.84 16.83 -0.10
CA ASP A 103 -2.18 16.92 -1.39
C ASP A 103 -2.99 16.17 -2.46
N ALA A 104 -2.67 16.41 -3.74
CA ALA A 104 -3.37 15.78 -4.86
C ALA A 104 -3.29 14.24 -4.85
N GLN A 105 -2.29 13.67 -4.15
CA GLN A 105 -2.02 12.24 -4.09
C GLN A 105 -2.61 11.56 -2.85
N GLN A 106 -3.34 12.31 -2.02
CA GLN A 106 -3.96 11.84 -0.79
C GLN A 106 -2.95 11.06 0.06
N THR A 107 -1.99 11.79 0.63
CA THR A 107 -0.84 11.21 1.32
C THR A 107 -1.00 11.18 2.85
N LEU A 108 -0.76 10.03 3.45
CA LEU A 108 -0.46 9.87 4.88
C LEU A 108 1.04 10.04 5.13
N VAL A 109 1.39 10.79 6.17
CA VAL A 109 2.77 10.96 6.61
C VAL A 109 2.97 10.33 7.97
N VAL A 110 3.81 9.31 8.01
CA VAL A 110 4.23 8.62 9.24
C VAL A 110 5.55 9.20 9.69
N ARG A 111 5.59 9.69 10.93
CA ARG A 111 6.77 10.31 11.54
C ARG A 111 7.04 9.74 12.92
N SER A 112 8.32 9.66 13.28
CA SER A 112 8.71 9.43 14.66
C SER A 112 9.18 10.71 15.38
N LYS A 113 8.96 10.81 16.70
CA LYS A 113 9.41 11.96 17.52
C LYS A 113 10.93 12.10 17.51
N ASN A 114 11.65 10.97 17.52
CA ASN A 114 13.11 10.94 17.39
C ASN A 114 13.64 11.21 15.97
N LYS A 115 12.75 11.52 15.00
CA LYS A 115 13.07 11.84 13.59
C LYS A 115 13.80 10.73 12.83
N LYS A 116 13.83 9.51 13.35
CA LYS A 116 14.43 8.33 12.69
C LYS A 116 13.54 7.69 11.63
N LEU A 117 12.23 7.98 11.67
CA LEU A 117 11.26 7.50 10.70
C LEU A 117 10.53 8.68 10.04
N PHE A 118 10.58 8.70 8.72
CA PHE A 118 9.74 9.53 7.88
C PHE A 118 9.29 8.70 6.68
N LYS A 119 7.99 8.44 6.56
CA LYS A 119 7.41 7.68 5.45
C LYS A 119 6.18 8.40 4.93
N LYS A 120 6.15 8.63 3.61
CA LYS A 120 4.95 9.05 2.88
C LYS A 120 4.27 7.81 2.31
N ILE A 121 2.96 7.74 2.49
CA ILE A 121 2.11 6.67 2.00
C ILE A 121 1.02 7.35 1.18
N GLN A 122 1.03 7.14 -0.12
CA GLN A 122 -0.02 7.64 -1.01
C GLN A 122 -1.19 6.67 -1.00
N ILE A 123 -2.40 7.19 -1.20
CA ILE A 123 -3.63 6.39 -1.26
C ILE A 123 -4.28 6.62 -2.63
N PRO A 124 -3.81 5.90 -3.67
CA PRO A 124 -4.27 6.10 -5.03
C PRO A 124 -5.77 5.84 -5.21
N ALA A 125 -6.35 4.94 -4.40
CA ALA A 125 -7.80 4.70 -4.35
C ALA A 125 -8.61 5.99 -4.18
N LEU A 126 -8.23 6.85 -3.24
CA LEU A 126 -8.91 8.12 -3.02
C LEU A 126 -8.59 9.13 -4.12
N ALA A 127 -7.34 9.16 -4.59
CA ALA A 127 -6.92 10.05 -5.67
C ALA A 127 -7.70 9.77 -6.98
N ARG A 128 -8.04 8.52 -7.28
CA ARG A 128 -8.83 8.12 -8.46
C ARG A 128 -10.25 8.70 -8.47
N ILE A 129 -10.86 8.85 -7.31
CA ILE A 129 -12.21 9.42 -7.16
C ILE A 129 -12.21 10.88 -6.68
N HIS A 130 -11.03 11.49 -6.59
CA HIS A 130 -10.86 12.85 -6.07
C HIS A 130 -11.47 13.05 -4.67
N GLU A 131 -11.49 12.00 -3.84
CA GLU A 131 -11.95 12.08 -2.46
C GLU A 131 -10.80 12.52 -1.56
N LYS A 132 -11.08 13.42 -0.61
CA LYS A 132 -10.09 13.86 0.37
C LYS A 132 -9.92 12.83 1.48
N LEU A 133 -8.68 12.70 1.96
CA LEU A 133 -8.38 11.90 3.15
C LEU A 133 -9.14 12.42 4.37
N ASN A 134 -9.78 11.49 5.06
CA ASN A 134 -10.42 11.76 6.34
C ASN A 134 -9.52 11.31 7.50
N ASP A 135 -9.05 12.27 8.30
CA ASP A 135 -8.21 11.99 9.48
C ASP A 135 -8.92 11.10 10.50
N SER A 136 -10.24 11.24 10.66
CA SER A 136 -11.04 10.39 11.57
C SER A 136 -11.23 8.95 11.06
N ALA A 137 -10.83 8.64 9.83
CA ALA A 137 -10.86 7.29 9.28
C ALA A 137 -9.50 6.56 9.44
N VAL A 138 -8.49 7.24 10.00
CA VAL A 138 -7.16 6.67 10.26
C VAL A 138 -7.11 6.13 11.68
N ASP A 139 -6.84 4.84 11.81
CA ASP A 139 -6.58 4.17 13.09
C ASP A 139 -5.14 3.66 13.15
N LEU A 140 -4.58 3.63 14.36
CA LEU A 140 -3.22 3.19 14.63
C LEU A 140 -3.20 2.11 15.69
N GLU A 141 -2.57 0.98 15.36
CA GLU A 141 -2.37 -0.12 16.27
C GLU A 141 -0.88 -0.45 16.39
N TYR A 142 -0.44 -0.82 17.59
CA TYR A 142 0.93 -1.26 17.80
C TYR A 142 0.99 -2.56 18.58
N ASN A 143 1.62 -3.56 17.97
CA ASN A 143 1.91 -4.82 18.61
C ASN A 143 3.34 -4.80 19.15
N SER A 144 3.49 -4.62 20.46
CA SER A 144 4.78 -4.55 21.14
C SER A 144 5.57 -5.87 21.08
N LYS A 145 4.89 -7.02 21.08
CA LYS A 145 5.52 -8.35 20.98
C LYS A 145 6.13 -8.57 19.61
N LEU A 146 5.41 -8.17 18.56
CA LEU A 146 5.85 -8.32 17.17
C LEU A 146 6.64 -7.11 16.65
N LYS A 147 6.78 -6.05 17.45
CA LYS A 147 7.39 -4.77 17.05
C LYS A 147 6.81 -4.30 15.72
N CYS A 148 5.48 -4.25 15.64
CA CYS A 148 4.76 -3.96 14.40
C CYS A 148 3.81 -2.78 14.62
N LEU A 149 3.97 -1.74 13.80
CA LEU A 149 3.01 -0.63 13.71
C LEU A 149 2.07 -0.92 12.55
N THR A 150 0.77 -0.95 12.81
CA THR A 150 -0.27 -1.08 11.78
C THR A 150 -1.03 0.23 11.67
N ILE A 151 -1.12 0.74 10.45
CA ILE A 151 -1.94 1.90 10.09
C ILE A 151 -3.14 1.35 9.33
N LEU A 152 -4.34 1.64 9.81
CA LEU A 152 -5.58 1.25 9.16
C LEU A 152 -6.26 2.52 8.64
N TYR A 153 -6.77 2.46 7.42
CA TYR A 153 -7.63 3.48 6.88
C TYR A 153 -8.96 2.86 6.46
N LYS A 154 -10.06 3.33 7.08
CA LYS A 154 -11.40 2.86 6.76
C LYS A 154 -11.83 3.39 5.39
N LYS A 155 -12.22 2.47 4.50
CA LYS A 155 -12.70 2.82 3.15
C LYS A 155 -14.03 3.57 3.24
N SER A 156 -14.19 4.60 2.41
CA SER A 156 -15.46 5.27 2.20
C SER A 156 -16.39 4.42 1.32
N GLU A 157 -17.69 4.70 1.34
CA GLU A 157 -18.66 4.04 0.45
C GLU A 157 -18.31 4.27 -1.03
N ALA A 158 -17.75 5.43 -1.36
CA ALA A 158 -17.34 5.75 -2.73
C ALA A 158 -16.17 4.87 -3.19
N VAL A 159 -15.16 4.64 -2.34
CA VAL A 159 -14.07 3.71 -2.64
C VAL A 159 -14.59 2.29 -2.82
N LEU A 160 -15.47 1.83 -1.93
CA LEU A 160 -16.05 0.48 -2.00
C LEU A 160 -16.82 0.26 -3.31
N LYS A 161 -17.64 1.25 -3.69
CA LYS A 161 -18.40 1.21 -4.95
C LYS A 161 -17.48 1.18 -6.17
N GLN A 162 -16.41 1.99 -6.17
CA GLN A 162 -15.44 1.98 -7.26
C GLN A 162 -14.75 0.60 -7.39
N GLU A 163 -14.31 0.00 -6.28
CA GLU A 163 -13.69 -1.32 -6.29
C GLU A 163 -14.65 -2.40 -6.85
N GLU A 164 -15.94 -2.32 -6.49
CA GLU A 164 -16.97 -3.20 -7.03
C GLU A 164 -17.17 -3.00 -8.54
N GLU A 165 -17.22 -1.75 -9.01
CA GLU A 165 -17.31 -1.44 -10.43
C GLU A 165 -16.09 -1.95 -11.22
N GLU A 166 -14.87 -1.76 -10.70
CA GLU A 166 -13.63 -2.27 -11.31
C GLU A 166 -13.68 -3.78 -11.46
N LYS A 167 -14.08 -4.47 -10.40
CA LYS A 167 -14.24 -5.92 -10.36
C LYS A 167 -15.28 -6.42 -11.36
N MET A 168 -16.44 -5.76 -11.44
CA MET A 168 -17.47 -6.08 -12.42
C MET A 168 -16.99 -5.89 -13.85
N ARG A 169 -16.20 -4.84 -14.13
CA ARG A 169 -15.60 -4.61 -15.46
C ARG A 169 -14.65 -5.74 -15.85
N VAL A 170 -13.80 -6.21 -14.93
CA VAL A 170 -12.89 -7.33 -15.18
C VAL A 170 -13.66 -8.62 -15.51
N ILE A 171 -14.70 -8.92 -14.74
CA ILE A 171 -15.56 -10.11 -14.98
C ILE A 171 -16.23 -10.03 -16.35
N GLN A 172 -16.81 -8.88 -16.69
CA GLN A 172 -17.47 -8.69 -17.99
C GLN A 172 -16.47 -8.80 -19.15
N ALA A 173 -15.26 -8.25 -19.02
CA ALA A 173 -14.22 -8.37 -20.02
C ALA A 173 -13.83 -9.85 -20.26
N TYR A 174 -13.68 -10.62 -19.18
CA TYR A 174 -13.41 -12.06 -19.28
C TYR A 174 -14.54 -12.83 -19.98
N GLN A 175 -15.80 -12.49 -19.68
CA GLN A 175 -16.96 -13.12 -20.31
C GLN A 175 -17.07 -12.79 -21.81
N ARG A 176 -16.67 -11.59 -22.24
CA ARG A 176 -16.69 -11.19 -23.66
C ARG A 176 -15.61 -11.88 -24.51
N LEU A 177 -14.52 -12.30 -23.89
CA LEU A 177 -13.41 -12.98 -24.58
C LEU A 177 -13.67 -14.48 -24.81
N ARG A 178 -14.79 -15.01 -24.30
CA ARG A 178 -15.19 -16.41 -24.38
C ARG A 178 -16.33 -16.60 -25.38
#